data_AF-A0A1Q3SUL3-F1
#
_entry.id   AF-A0A1Q3SUL3-F1
#
_cell.length_a   1.000
_cell.length_b   1.000
_cell.length_c   1.000
_cell.angle_alpha   90.00
_cell.angle_beta   90.00
_cell.angle_gamma   90.00
#
_symmetry.space_group_name_H-M   'P 1'
#
loop_
_entity.id
_entity.type
_entity.pdbx_description
1 polymer ?
#
loop_
_entity_poly.entity_id
_entity_poly.type
_entity_poly.pdbx_seq_one_letter_code
_entity_poly.pdbx_strand_id
1 'polypeptide(L)'
;MTGEKSTTGGGALFGDDAARLGRDIVEKSIAHDIAAVRERLRELWTDPAIEVWLTSTNSHLDGARPIDVLALNGVETVMGAIDVEIAGGSR
;
A
#
# COMPACT_ATOMS: atom_id res chain seq x y z
N MET A 1 -7.03 -57.22 -19.37
CA MET A 1 -6.06 -56.12 -19.50
C MET A 1 -6.67 -55.12 -20.46
N THR A 2 -6.95 -53.86 -20.13
CA THR A 2 -6.16 -52.93 -19.32
C THR A 2 -7.11 -51.83 -18.83
N GLY A 3 -7.08 -51.55 -17.52
CA GLY A 3 -7.77 -50.38 -16.95
C GLY A 3 -6.94 -49.13 -17.20
N GLU A 4 -7.50 -48.16 -17.91
CA GLU A 4 -6.97 -46.80 -17.94
C GLU A 4 -7.22 -46.17 -16.56
N LYS A 5 -6.14 -45.93 -15.82
CA LYS A 5 -6.18 -45.09 -14.62
C LYS A 5 -6.23 -43.64 -15.05
N SER A 6 -7.39 -43.02 -14.82
CA SER A 6 -7.57 -41.57 -14.78
C SER A 6 -6.48 -40.94 -13.93
N THR A 7 -5.62 -40.12 -14.55
CA THR A 7 -4.70 -39.27 -13.82
C THR A 7 -5.45 -38.00 -13.45
N THR A 8 -5.93 -37.95 -12.21
CA THR A 8 -6.45 -36.74 -11.58
C THR A 8 -5.33 -35.70 -11.49
N GLY A 9 -5.27 -34.80 -12.47
CA GLY A 9 -4.50 -33.57 -12.41
C GLY A 9 -5.25 -32.53 -11.58
N GLY A 10 -5.26 -32.68 -10.26
CA GLY A 10 -6.03 -31.82 -9.34
C GLY A 10 -5.19 -31.11 -8.27
N GLY A 11 -3.87 -30.97 -8.47
CA GLY A 11 -2.96 -30.51 -7.41
C GLY A 11 -2.39 -29.09 -7.55
N ALA A 12 -2.50 -28.44 -8.72
CA ALA A 12 -1.75 -27.20 -9.01
C ALA A 12 -2.59 -25.91 -9.06
N LEU A 13 -3.92 -25.99 -9.14
CA LEU A 13 -4.78 -24.80 -9.34
C LEU A 13 -4.95 -23.94 -8.07
N PHE A 14 -5.02 -24.55 -6.88
CA PHE A 14 -5.33 -23.78 -5.66
C PHE A 14 -4.16 -22.94 -5.14
N GLY A 15 -2.91 -23.31 -5.42
CA GLY A 15 -1.73 -22.59 -4.92
C GLY A 15 -1.46 -21.30 -5.68
N ASP A 16 -1.48 -21.35 -7.01
CA ASP A 16 -1.17 -20.20 -7.87
C ASP A 16 -2.30 -19.15 -7.83
N ASP A 17 -3.57 -19.59 -7.90
CA ASP A 17 -4.72 -18.69 -7.80
C ASP A 17 -4.83 -18.01 -6.44
N ALA A 18 -4.56 -18.73 -5.33
CA ALA A 18 -4.57 -18.13 -4.00
C ALA A 18 -3.44 -17.11 -3.82
N ALA A 19 -2.23 -17.39 -4.33
CA ALA A 19 -1.12 -16.45 -4.29
C ALA A 19 -1.41 -15.19 -5.13
N ARG A 20 -2.05 -15.36 -6.30
CA ARG A 20 -2.49 -14.25 -7.14
C ARG A 20 -3.52 -13.38 -6.44
N LEU A 21 -4.57 -13.98 -5.88
CA LEU A 21 -5.60 -13.25 -5.13
C LEU A 21 -5.02 -12.51 -3.92
N GLY A 22 -4.08 -13.13 -3.20
CA GLY A 22 -3.37 -12.48 -2.10
C GLY A 22 -2.65 -11.21 -2.54
N ARG A 23 -1.91 -11.25 -3.66
CA ARG A 23 -1.24 -10.07 -4.22
C ARG A 23 -2.24 -9.00 -4.68
N ASP A 24 -3.30 -9.39 -5.37
CA ASP A 24 -4.34 -8.46 -5.84
C ASP A 24 -5.02 -7.73 -4.68
N ILE A 25 -5.29 -8.44 -3.57
CA ILE A 25 -5.90 -7.85 -2.37
C ILE A 25 -4.94 -6.85 -1.72
N VAL A 26 -3.67 -7.21 -1.57
CA VAL A 26 -2.64 -6.31 -1.00
C VAL A 26 -2.47 -5.07 -1.86
N GLU A 27 -2.35 -5.22 -3.18
CA GLU A 27 -2.22 -4.10 -4.11
C GLU A 27 -3.42 -3.15 -4.03
N LYS A 28 -4.65 -3.69 -3.98
CA LYS A 28 -5.86 -2.87 -3.80
C LYS A 28 -5.89 -2.16 -2.46
N SER A 29 -5.44 -2.81 -1.38
CA SER A 29 -5.36 -2.19 -0.05
C SER A 29 -4.38 -1.03 -0.08
N ILE A 30 -3.17 -1.22 -0.62
CA ILE A 30 -2.16 -0.16 -0.70
C ILE A 30 -2.65 1.01 -1.58
N ALA A 31 -3.30 0.71 -2.70
CA ALA A 31 -3.87 1.75 -3.56
C ALA A 31 -4.98 2.54 -2.85
N HIS A 32 -5.80 1.89 -2.04
CA HIS A 32 -6.81 2.54 -1.20
C HIS A 32 -6.17 3.43 -0.13
N ASP A 33 -5.13 2.95 0.54
CA ASP A 33 -4.41 3.70 1.57
C ASP A 33 -3.72 4.95 0.99
N ILE A 34 -3.06 4.80 -0.17
CA ILE A 34 -2.46 5.93 -0.89
C ILE A 34 -3.53 6.96 -1.26
N ALA A 35 -4.72 6.52 -1.70
CA ALA A 35 -5.80 7.43 -2.05
C ALA A 35 -6.29 8.22 -0.83
N ALA A 36 -6.46 7.58 0.33
CA ALA A 36 -6.85 8.24 1.57
C ALA A 36 -5.82 9.29 2.02
N VAL A 37 -4.53 8.95 1.95
CA VAL A 37 -3.42 9.87 2.27
C VAL A 37 -3.42 11.08 1.32
N ARG A 38 -3.58 10.86 0.01
CA ARG A 38 -3.64 11.94 -0.98
C ARG A 38 -4.86 12.83 -0.77
N GLU A 39 -6.01 12.27 -0.40
CA GLU A 39 -7.22 13.05 -0.07
C GLU A 39 -6.96 14.00 1.10
N ARG A 40 -6.40 13.49 2.20
CA ARG A 40 -6.06 14.30 3.37
C ARG A 40 -5.08 15.44 3.05
N LEU A 41 -4.02 15.14 2.30
CA LEU A 41 -3.00 16.14 1.95
C LEU A 41 -3.51 17.21 0.97
N ARG A 42 -4.50 16.88 0.12
CA ARG A 42 -5.12 17.82 -0.83
C ARG A 42 -5.89 18.94 -0.16
N GLU A 43 -6.24 18.80 1.10
CA GLU A 43 -6.85 19.89 1.87
C GLU A 43 -5.89 21.09 2.03
N LEU A 44 -4.57 20.87 1.90
CA LEU A 44 -3.54 21.86 2.18
C LEU A 44 -2.59 22.10 1.02
N TRP A 45 -2.29 21.08 0.21
CA TRP A 45 -1.26 21.12 -0.80
C TRP A 45 -1.76 20.74 -2.18
N THR A 46 -1.03 21.17 -3.20
CA THR A 46 -1.28 20.81 -4.60
C THR A 46 -0.76 19.41 -4.90
N ASP A 47 -1.34 18.71 -5.89
CA ASP A 47 -0.87 17.37 -6.28
C ASP A 47 0.66 17.28 -6.50
N PRO A 48 1.35 18.23 -7.15
CA PRO A 48 2.81 18.15 -7.29
C PRO A 48 3.56 18.18 -5.94
N ALA A 49 3.11 18.98 -4.98
CA ALA A 49 3.72 19.02 -3.65
C ALA A 49 3.46 17.72 -2.87
N ILE A 50 2.28 17.13 -3.05
CA ILE A 50 1.92 15.83 -2.47
C ILE A 50 2.81 14.72 -3.03
N GLU A 51 3.04 14.68 -4.34
CA GLU A 51 3.94 13.70 -4.96
C GLU A 51 5.37 13.82 -4.42
N VAL A 52 5.87 15.05 -4.27
CA VAL A 52 7.19 15.30 -3.67
C VAL A 52 7.21 14.81 -2.23
N TRP A 53 6.20 15.14 -1.41
CA TRP A 53 6.14 14.70 -0.02
C TRP A 53 6.10 13.18 0.12
N LEU A 54 5.27 12.50 -0.69
CA LEU A 54 5.14 11.03 -0.67
C LEU A 54 6.41 10.28 -1.05
N THR A 55 7.24 10.89 -1.91
CA THR A 55 8.44 10.26 -2.49
C THR A 55 9.75 10.76 -1.88
N SER A 56 9.70 11.76 -1.01
CA SER A 56 10.87 12.30 -0.30
C SER A 56 11.04 11.67 1.07
N THR A 57 12.27 11.71 1.60
CA THR A 57 12.55 11.34 2.98
C THR A 57 11.78 12.24 3.94
N ASN A 58 11.09 11.66 4.93
CA ASN A 58 10.28 12.40 5.88
C ASN A 58 10.82 12.27 7.31
N SER A 59 11.09 13.40 7.99
CA SER A 59 11.66 13.42 9.34
C SER A 59 10.73 12.88 10.42
N HIS A 60 9.42 12.89 10.20
CA HIS A 60 8.42 12.31 11.10
C HIS A 60 8.29 10.78 10.92
N LEU A 61 8.94 10.23 9.90
CA LEU A 61 8.96 8.81 9.58
C LEU A 61 10.39 8.24 9.66
N ASP A 62 11.21 8.77 10.57
CA ASP A 62 12.62 8.34 10.76
C ASP A 62 13.47 8.45 9.47
N GLY A 63 13.14 9.40 8.60
CA GLY A 63 13.80 9.59 7.30
C GLY A 63 13.29 8.67 6.19
N ALA A 64 12.34 7.76 6.47
CA ALA A 64 11.72 6.93 5.44
C ALA A 64 10.85 7.76 4.49
N ARG A 65 10.63 7.25 3.27
CA ARG A 65 9.66 7.84 2.34
C ARG A 65 8.25 7.39 2.73
N PRO A 66 7.24 8.27 2.77
CA PRO A 66 5.88 7.89 3.11
C PRO A 66 5.31 6.75 2.25
N ILE A 67 5.65 6.69 0.96
CA ILE A 67 5.22 5.59 0.08
C ILE A 67 5.77 4.22 0.50
N ASP A 68 7.00 4.17 1.03
CA ASP A 68 7.60 2.93 1.53
C ASP A 68 6.94 2.53 2.85
N VAL A 69 6.63 3.51 3.71
CA VAL A 69 5.94 3.26 4.98
C VAL A 69 4.52 2.72 4.73
N LEU A 70 3.79 3.26 3.74
CA LEU A 70 2.48 2.74 3.35
C LEU A 70 2.55 1.27 2.93
N ALA A 71 3.58 0.89 2.18
CA ALA A 71 3.75 -0.49 1.73
C ALA A 71 4.14 -1.47 2.85
N LEU A 72 4.82 -1.01 3.90
CA LEU A 72 5.44 -1.88 4.91
C LEU A 72 4.76 -1.83 6.29
N ASN A 73 4.26 -0.68 6.69
CA ASN A 73 3.74 -0.41 8.04
C ASN A 73 2.28 0.08 8.03
N GLY A 74 1.72 0.35 6.84
CA GLY A 74 0.33 0.74 6.66
C GLY A 74 0.05 2.23 6.88
N VAL A 75 -1.22 2.60 6.70
CA VAL A 75 -1.69 3.99 6.59
C VAL A 75 -1.62 4.78 7.89
N GLU A 76 -1.82 4.14 9.05
CA GLU A 76 -1.93 4.82 10.35
C GLU A 76 -0.66 5.62 10.70
N THR A 77 0.52 5.03 10.45
CA THR A 77 1.81 5.69 10.70
C THR A 77 1.96 6.96 9.87
N VAL A 78 1.54 6.91 8.60
CA VAL A 78 1.62 8.05 7.68
C VAL A 78 0.60 9.13 8.02
N MET A 79 -0.61 8.77 8.42
CA MET A 79 -1.62 9.73 8.89
C MET A 79 -1.14 10.47 10.14
N GLY A 80 -0.51 9.77 11.09
CA GLY A 80 0.08 10.42 12.27
C GLY A 80 1.17 11.45 11.91
N ALA A 81 2.01 11.16 10.92
CA ALA A 81 3.00 12.12 10.42
C ALA A 81 2.34 13.35 9.76
N ILE A 82 1.23 13.15 9.05
CA ILE A 82 0.44 14.25 8.49
C ILE A 82 -0.12 15.13 9.61
N ASP A 83 -0.72 14.56 10.65
CA ASP A 83 -1.27 15.35 11.75
C ASP A 83 -0.19 16.21 12.45
N VAL A 84 1.02 15.67 12.62
CA VAL A 84 2.16 16.44 13.17
C VAL A 84 2.58 17.58 12.25
N GLU A 85 2.69 17.34 10.95
CA GLU A 85 3.03 18.36 9.95
C GLU A 85 1.99 19.49 9.95
N ILE A 86 0.70 19.16 9.99
CA ILE A 86 -0.39 20.13 10.01
C ILE A 86 -0.38 20.95 11.31
N ALA A 87 -0.17 20.30 12.45
CA ALA A 87 -0.05 20.97 13.74
C ALA A 87 1.19 21.90 13.80
N GLY A 88 2.30 21.50 13.18
CA GLY A 88 3.55 22.28 13.11
C GLY A 88 3.57 23.37 12.04
N GLY A 89 2.74 23.24 11.00
CA GLY A 89 2.62 24.15 9.87
C GLY A 89 1.70 25.35 10.10
N SER A 90 1.02 25.43 11.25
CA SER A 90 0.28 26.63 11.66
C SER A 90 1.26 27.75 12.03
N ARG A 91 1.60 28.59 11.06
CA ARG A 91 2.32 29.85 11.25
C ARG A 91 1.67 30.95 10.44
#